data_AF-H0F9Y1-F1
#
_entry.id   AF-H0F9Y1-F1
#
_cell.length_a   1.000
_cell.length_b   1.000
_cell.length_c   1.000
_cell.angle_alpha   90.00
_cell.angle_beta   90.00
_cell.angle_gamma   90.00
#
_symmetry.space_group_name_H-M   'P 1'
#
loop_
_entity.id
_entity.type
_entity.pdbx_description
1 polymer ?
#
loop_
_entity_poly.entity_id
_entity_poly.type
_entity_poly.pdbx_seq_one_letter_code
_entity_poly.pdbx_strand_id
1 'polypeptide(L)'
;MMGKQSVRSLWLINGAFVALMGCANAGPVPTAEVLTQENLSEPDTVSEWLRKHPGGLEKKEAAFSYGEGLKYKSNKDWSAAAKSFGESAIRYPSPQVLTEYVTASLRMLGEIRARRGDTTLGVDRDMDYALLQYRSVMAADSVLDTLSEREKMQVEANIACLSDYLRTRQIPAGCQPFEYYGMRP
;
A
#
# COMPACT_ATOMS: atom_id res chain seq x y z
N MET A 1 -41.41 -18.54 55.37
CA MET A 1 -40.75 -17.38 56.01
C MET A 1 -40.73 -16.25 55.00
N MET A 2 -41.63 -15.26 55.13
CA MET A 2 -41.33 -13.96 55.76
C MET A 2 -40.01 -13.41 55.20
N GLY A 3 -39.99 -12.49 54.23
CA GLY A 3 -40.81 -11.31 54.08
C GLY A 3 -40.01 -10.11 54.59
N LYS A 4 -39.69 -9.18 53.68
CA LYS A 4 -39.71 -7.72 53.90
C LYS A 4 -39.36 -7.01 52.60
N GLN A 5 -40.41 -6.49 51.96
CA GLN A 5 -40.38 -5.39 51.01
C GLN A 5 -40.00 -4.09 51.74
N SER A 6 -39.90 -3.01 50.95
CA SER A 6 -40.25 -1.62 51.30
C SER A 6 -39.02 -0.72 51.55
N VAL A 7 -38.85 0.47 50.96
CA VAL A 7 -39.75 1.32 50.16
C VAL A 7 -38.99 2.54 49.61
N ARG A 8 -39.42 2.99 48.41
CA ARG A 8 -39.50 4.37 47.84
C ARG A 8 -38.35 5.37 48.05
N SER A 9 -37.99 6.10 47.00
CA SER A 9 -38.80 7.24 46.51
C SER A 9 -38.25 7.82 45.22
N LEU A 10 -39.15 7.97 44.25
CA LEU A 10 -39.04 8.85 43.10
C LEU A 10 -38.91 10.30 43.55
N TRP A 11 -38.13 11.09 42.82
CA TRP A 11 -38.58 12.39 42.32
C TRP A 11 -38.11 12.57 40.87
N LEU A 12 -39.10 12.57 39.97
CA LEU A 12 -39.04 13.27 38.70
C LEU A 12 -39.04 14.78 38.99
N ILE A 13 -38.45 15.58 38.11
CA ILE A 13 -39.09 16.72 37.42
C ILE A 13 -38.02 17.73 36.92
N ASN A 14 -38.12 18.00 35.62
CA ASN A 14 -37.76 19.21 34.87
C ASN A 14 -36.32 19.76 34.89
N GLY A 15 -35.68 19.63 33.73
CA GLY A 15 -35.74 20.75 32.77
C GLY A 15 -34.57 21.71 32.80
N ALA A 16 -33.63 21.51 31.88
CA ALA A 16 -33.00 22.59 31.12
C ALA A 16 -32.26 21.99 29.92
N PHE A 17 -32.90 22.08 28.76
CA PHE A 17 -32.20 22.15 27.49
C PHE A 17 -31.26 23.37 27.56
N VAL A 18 -29.95 23.16 27.65
CA VAL A 18 -28.97 24.17 27.26
C VAL A 18 -28.09 23.53 26.20
N ALA A 19 -28.49 23.76 24.97
CA ALA A 19 -27.63 23.59 23.81
C ALA A 19 -26.60 24.74 23.78
N LEU A 20 -25.42 24.42 23.26
CA LEU A 20 -24.44 25.32 22.64
C LEU A 20 -23.68 26.28 23.57
N MET A 21 -22.40 25.98 23.80
CA MET A 21 -21.32 26.68 23.12
C MET A 21 -19.97 26.06 23.50
N GLY A 22 -19.17 25.73 22.49
CA GLY A 22 -17.87 25.08 22.67
C GLY A 22 -17.56 24.03 21.61
N CYS A 23 -18.29 23.95 20.50
CA CYS A 23 -17.73 23.41 19.27
C CYS A 23 -16.63 24.39 18.84
N ALA A 24 -15.44 24.24 19.40
CA ALA A 24 -14.25 24.62 18.68
C ALA A 24 -14.34 23.84 17.36
N ASN A 25 -14.67 24.54 16.29
CA ASN A 25 -14.38 24.13 14.92
C ASN A 25 -12.85 23.99 14.83
N ALA A 26 -12.29 22.95 15.44
CA ALA A 26 -11.25 22.22 14.76
C ALA A 26 -11.99 21.63 13.56
N GLY A 27 -11.89 22.31 12.41
CA GLY A 27 -12.17 21.65 11.14
C GLY A 27 -11.42 20.30 11.16
N PRO A 28 -11.94 19.28 10.45
CA PRO A 28 -11.24 18.00 10.40
C PRO A 28 -9.76 18.28 10.13
N VAL A 29 -8.90 17.93 11.09
CA VAL A 29 -7.44 17.95 10.88
C VAL A 29 -7.24 17.17 9.59
N PRO A 30 -6.55 17.70 8.57
CA PRO A 30 -6.39 16.98 7.31
C PRO A 30 -5.74 15.62 7.59
N THR A 31 -6.55 14.56 7.60
CA THR A 31 -6.13 13.17 7.67
C THR A 31 -6.08 12.68 6.21
N ALA A 32 -4.96 12.57 5.52
CA ALA A 32 -3.56 12.83 5.85
C ALA A 32 -2.90 13.38 4.56
N GLU A 33 -1.89 14.24 4.67
CA GLU A 33 -1.17 14.72 3.47
C GLU A 33 -0.38 13.60 2.77
N VAL A 34 -0.12 12.47 3.45
CA VAL A 34 0.53 11.27 2.89
C VAL A 34 -0.47 10.37 2.15
N LEU A 35 0.03 9.59 1.19
CA LEU A 35 -0.78 8.61 0.46
C LEU A 35 -1.24 7.47 1.40
N THR A 36 -2.25 6.72 0.97
CA THR A 36 -2.57 5.41 1.54
C THR A 36 -1.93 4.29 0.73
N GLN A 37 -1.90 3.07 1.26
CA GLN A 37 -1.42 1.89 0.52
C GLN A 37 -2.27 1.59 -0.73
N GLU A 38 -3.58 1.86 -0.69
CA GLU A 38 -4.46 1.73 -1.86
C GLU A 38 -4.07 2.72 -2.95
N ASN A 39 -3.77 3.97 -2.59
CA ASN A 39 -3.37 4.99 -3.57
C ASN A 39 -2.08 4.63 -4.32
N LEU A 40 -1.21 3.79 -3.75
CA LEU A 40 0.00 3.34 -4.46
C LEU A 40 -0.31 2.49 -5.71
N SER A 41 -1.54 1.99 -5.84
CA SER A 41 -2.04 1.26 -7.01
C SER A 41 -2.90 2.15 -7.94
N GLU A 42 -2.88 3.46 -7.73
CA GLU A 42 -3.58 4.46 -8.54
C GLU A 42 -2.54 5.38 -9.21
N PRO A 43 -2.11 5.08 -10.46
CA PRO A 43 -1.02 5.80 -11.11
C PRO A 43 -1.25 7.32 -11.23
N ASP A 44 -2.49 7.72 -11.52
CA ASP A 44 -2.86 9.14 -11.61
C ASP A 44 -2.73 9.82 -10.25
N THR A 45 -3.26 9.22 -9.19
CA THR A 45 -3.14 9.70 -7.81
C THR A 45 -1.67 9.87 -7.40
N VAL A 46 -0.81 8.88 -7.70
CA VAL A 46 0.63 8.95 -7.40
C VAL A 46 1.30 10.13 -8.13
N SER A 47 1.05 10.27 -9.43
CA SER A 47 1.66 11.35 -10.22
C SER A 47 1.18 12.73 -9.78
N GLU A 48 -0.12 12.89 -9.51
CA GLU A 48 -0.68 14.15 -9.02
C GLU A 48 -0.13 14.51 -7.64
N TRP A 49 0.00 13.52 -6.76
CA TRP A 49 0.55 13.72 -5.44
C TRP A 49 2.01 14.15 -5.50
N LEU A 50 2.84 13.54 -6.35
CA LEU A 50 4.24 13.93 -6.54
C LEU A 50 4.39 15.32 -7.17
N ARG A 51 3.50 15.73 -8.08
CA ARG A 51 3.50 17.10 -8.61
C ARG A 51 3.24 18.14 -7.51
N LYS A 52 2.39 17.81 -6.53
CA LYS A 52 2.12 18.67 -5.36
C LYS A 52 3.24 18.61 -4.32
N HIS A 53 3.90 17.45 -4.18
CA HIS A 53 4.91 17.19 -3.17
C HIS A 53 6.18 16.58 -3.80
N PRO A 54 6.95 17.33 -4.61
CA PRO A 54 8.05 16.78 -5.40
C PRO A 54 9.20 16.19 -4.57
N GLY A 55 9.35 16.63 -3.32
CA GLY A 55 10.32 16.06 -2.39
C GLY A 55 9.76 14.95 -1.48
N GLY A 56 8.51 14.56 -1.65
CA GLY A 56 7.78 13.79 -0.65
C GLY A 56 7.51 14.57 0.64
N LEU A 57 6.86 13.89 1.59
CA LEU A 57 6.60 14.35 2.95
C LEU A 57 7.41 13.50 3.93
N GLU A 58 7.59 13.99 5.16
CA GLU A 58 8.22 13.21 6.24
C GLU A 58 9.52 12.51 5.78
N LYS A 59 10.42 13.28 5.13
CA LYS A 59 11.58 12.74 4.41
C LYS A 59 12.47 11.83 5.27
N LYS A 60 12.60 12.11 6.56
CA LYS A 60 13.42 11.32 7.47
C LYS A 60 12.79 9.95 7.73
N GLU A 61 11.48 9.93 7.95
CA GLU A 61 10.67 8.73 8.17
C GLU A 61 10.62 7.89 6.89
N ALA A 62 10.44 8.52 5.72
CA ALA A 62 10.52 7.84 4.43
C ALA A 62 11.89 7.17 4.21
N ALA A 63 12.98 7.91 4.43
CA ALA A 63 14.34 7.40 4.28
C ALA A 63 14.67 6.29 5.29
N PHE A 64 14.22 6.43 6.55
CA PHE A 64 14.37 5.41 7.57
C PHE A 64 13.66 4.11 7.17
N SER A 65 12.38 4.20 6.78
CA SER A 65 11.58 3.05 6.34
C SER A 65 12.19 2.38 5.10
N TYR A 66 12.70 3.15 4.15
CA TYR A 66 13.42 2.60 3.00
C TYR A 66 14.68 1.83 3.43
N GLY A 67 15.49 2.40 4.33
CA GLY A 67 16.69 1.76 4.87
C GLY A 67 16.39 0.46 5.61
N GLU A 68 15.34 0.42 6.43
CA GLU A 68 14.88 -0.82 7.07
C GLU A 68 14.39 -1.85 6.04
N GLY A 69 13.67 -1.41 5.00
CA GLY A 69 13.26 -2.27 3.89
C GLY A 69 14.45 -2.96 3.21
N LEU A 70 15.55 -2.21 2.98
CA LEU A 70 16.78 -2.78 2.41
C LEU A 70 17.42 -3.85 3.33
N LYS A 71 17.42 -3.64 4.65
CA LYS A 71 17.92 -4.64 5.62
C LYS A 71 17.06 -5.90 5.64
N TYR A 72 15.73 -5.74 5.61
CA TYR A 72 14.82 -6.90 5.54
C TYR A 72 14.97 -7.65 4.22
N LYS A 73 15.10 -6.93 3.10
CA LYS A 73 15.40 -7.49 1.78
C LYS A 73 16.70 -8.29 1.79
N SER A 74 17.79 -7.78 2.38
CA SER A 74 19.06 -8.53 2.46
C SER A 74 18.93 -9.82 3.27
N ASN A 75 18.06 -9.82 4.28
CA ASN A 75 17.75 -10.98 5.11
C ASN A 75 16.70 -11.92 4.48
N LYS A 76 16.19 -11.58 3.29
CA LYS A 76 15.08 -12.26 2.61
C LYS A 76 13.78 -12.32 3.43
N ASP A 77 13.61 -11.40 4.38
CA ASP A 77 12.34 -11.22 5.08
C ASP A 77 11.42 -10.34 4.22
N TRP A 78 10.75 -10.95 3.25
CA TRP A 78 9.94 -10.22 2.28
C TRP A 78 8.69 -9.59 2.89
N SER A 79 8.17 -10.17 3.97
CA SER A 79 7.00 -9.61 4.67
C SER A 79 7.37 -8.30 5.37
N ALA A 80 8.48 -8.29 6.11
CA ALA A 80 8.97 -7.07 6.74
C ALA A 80 9.48 -6.05 5.71
N ALA A 81 10.12 -6.51 4.63
CA ALA A 81 10.56 -5.64 3.54
C ALA A 81 9.39 -4.94 2.85
N ALA A 82 8.33 -5.68 2.49
CA ALA A 82 7.15 -5.11 1.85
C ALA A 82 6.47 -4.07 2.75
N LYS A 83 6.36 -4.35 4.05
CA LYS A 83 5.84 -3.38 5.03
C LYS A 83 6.68 -2.11 5.06
N SER A 84 8.00 -2.23 5.22
CA SER A 84 8.89 -1.07 5.35
C SER A 84 8.98 -0.26 4.05
N PHE A 85 9.00 -0.90 2.89
CA PHE A 85 8.94 -0.18 1.62
C PHE A 85 7.57 0.48 1.41
N GLY A 86 6.47 -0.16 1.80
CA GLY A 86 5.15 0.46 1.78
C GLY A 86 5.06 1.71 2.66
N GLU A 87 5.66 1.69 3.85
CA GLU A 87 5.73 2.87 4.74
C GLU A 87 6.56 4.00 4.15
N SER A 88 7.62 3.68 3.40
CA SER A 88 8.37 4.69 2.64
C SER A 88 7.54 5.24 1.48
N ALA A 89 6.91 4.35 0.70
CA ALA A 89 6.17 4.69 -0.52
C ALA A 89 5.01 5.65 -0.26
N ILE A 90 4.29 5.50 0.84
CA ILE A 90 3.18 6.41 1.16
C ILE A 90 3.62 7.85 1.45
N ARG A 91 4.89 8.05 1.83
CA ARG A 91 5.48 9.35 2.15
C ARG A 91 6.30 9.92 1.01
N TYR A 92 6.95 9.06 0.23
CA TYR A 92 7.70 9.45 -0.95
C TYR A 92 7.71 8.30 -1.99
N PRO A 93 6.71 8.25 -2.88
CA PRO A 93 6.54 7.17 -3.86
C PRO A 93 7.49 7.36 -5.04
N SER A 94 8.81 7.44 -4.81
CA SER A 94 9.77 7.50 -5.92
C SER A 94 9.75 6.20 -6.73
N PRO A 95 10.12 6.23 -8.03
CA PRO A 95 10.15 5.03 -8.87
C PRO A 95 10.95 3.88 -8.25
N GLN A 96 12.08 4.18 -7.60
CA GLN A 96 12.91 3.21 -6.89
C GLN A 96 12.17 2.58 -5.70
N VAL A 97 11.53 3.39 -4.85
CA VAL A 97 10.79 2.90 -3.67
C VAL A 97 9.61 2.02 -4.10
N LEU A 98 8.85 2.46 -5.11
CA LEU A 98 7.72 1.69 -5.64
C LEU A 98 8.17 0.36 -6.27
N THR A 99 9.31 0.35 -6.98
CA THR A 99 9.89 -0.88 -7.56
C THR A 99 10.30 -1.88 -6.48
N GLU A 100 10.91 -1.41 -5.40
CA GLU A 100 11.26 -2.26 -4.26
C GLU A 100 10.01 -2.77 -3.52
N TYR A 101 8.99 -1.91 -3.38
CA TYR A 101 7.73 -2.28 -2.75
C TYR A 101 6.98 -3.38 -3.51
N VAL A 102 6.79 -3.25 -4.83
CA VAL A 102 6.11 -4.28 -5.64
C VAL A 102 6.93 -5.58 -5.68
N THR A 103 8.26 -5.48 -5.75
CA THR A 103 9.16 -6.65 -5.73
C THR A 103 9.04 -7.43 -4.42
N ALA A 104 9.11 -6.73 -3.28
CA ALA A 104 8.97 -7.36 -1.98
C ALA A 104 7.56 -7.94 -1.78
N SER A 105 6.52 -7.24 -2.23
CA SER A 105 5.13 -7.70 -2.16
C SER A 105 4.91 -8.99 -2.95
N LEU A 106 5.41 -9.08 -4.18
CA LEU A 106 5.32 -10.29 -5.00
C LEU A 106 6.04 -11.47 -4.36
N ARG A 107 7.24 -11.25 -3.79
CA ARG A 107 7.98 -12.31 -3.09
C ARG A 107 7.27 -12.78 -1.82
N MET A 108 6.77 -11.85 -1.02
CA MET A 108 5.95 -12.16 0.15
C MET A 108 4.72 -12.99 -0.22
N LEU A 109 3.98 -12.58 -1.25
CA LEU A 109 2.80 -13.30 -1.70
C LEU A 109 3.15 -14.68 -2.26
N GLY A 110 4.27 -14.80 -2.98
CA GLY A 110 4.81 -16.08 -3.44
C GLY A 110 5.11 -17.04 -2.28
N GLU A 111 5.71 -16.55 -1.18
CA GLU A 111 5.94 -17.36 0.02
C GLU A 111 4.64 -17.76 0.72
N ILE A 112 3.65 -16.86 0.79
CA ILE A 112 2.33 -17.17 1.34
C ILE A 112 1.66 -18.26 0.50
N ARG A 113 1.74 -18.17 -0.84
CA ARG A 113 1.20 -19.19 -1.75
C ARG A 113 1.88 -20.53 -1.55
N ALA A 114 3.22 -20.56 -1.51
CA ALA A 114 3.98 -21.79 -1.28
C ALA A 114 3.59 -22.48 0.04
N ARG A 115 3.42 -21.71 1.12
CA ARG A 115 2.93 -22.23 2.42
C ARG A 115 1.49 -22.78 2.36
N ARG A 116 0.69 -22.38 1.37
CA ARG A 116 -0.68 -22.85 1.14
C ARG A 116 -0.77 -23.95 0.09
N GLY A 117 0.35 -24.57 -0.27
CA GLY A 117 0.40 -25.69 -1.22
C GLY A 117 0.33 -25.25 -2.69
N ASP A 118 0.96 -24.13 -3.03
CA ASP A 118 1.10 -23.64 -4.42
C ASP A 118 -0.24 -23.46 -5.17
N THR A 119 -1.26 -23.01 -4.44
CA THR A 119 -2.59 -22.75 -4.99
C THR A 119 -2.60 -21.65 -6.05
N THR A 120 -3.43 -21.80 -7.08
CA THR A 120 -3.70 -20.76 -8.08
C THR A 120 -4.78 -19.75 -7.65
N LEU A 121 -5.37 -19.94 -6.47
CA LEU A 121 -6.38 -19.02 -5.93
C LEU A 121 -5.76 -17.65 -5.61
N GLY A 122 -6.31 -16.60 -6.23
CA GLY A 122 -5.90 -15.22 -5.98
C GLY A 122 -4.75 -14.71 -6.85
N VAL A 123 -4.12 -15.57 -7.68
CA VAL A 123 -3.01 -15.17 -8.56
C VAL A 123 -3.43 -14.03 -9.48
N ASP A 124 -4.60 -14.13 -10.09
CA ASP A 124 -5.14 -13.08 -10.98
C ASP A 124 -5.21 -11.71 -10.29
N ARG A 125 -5.67 -11.68 -9.04
CA ARG A 125 -5.79 -10.45 -8.25
C ARG A 125 -4.43 -9.91 -7.85
N ASP A 126 -3.52 -10.80 -7.43
CA ASP A 126 -2.17 -10.40 -7.03
C ASP A 126 -1.37 -9.85 -8.22
N MET A 127 -1.55 -10.41 -9.43
CA MET A 127 -0.91 -9.94 -10.66
C MET A 127 -1.53 -8.62 -11.15
N ASP A 128 -2.84 -8.44 -11.04
CA ASP A 128 -3.51 -7.17 -11.33
C ASP A 128 -3.03 -6.06 -10.39
N TYR A 129 -2.91 -6.37 -9.10
CA TYR A 129 -2.34 -5.46 -8.11
C TYR A 129 -0.90 -5.06 -8.46
N ALA A 130 -0.04 -6.03 -8.79
CA ALA A 130 1.34 -5.73 -9.21
C ALA A 130 1.41 -4.91 -10.51
N LEU A 131 0.52 -5.17 -11.48
CA LEU A 131 0.44 -4.40 -12.72
C LEU A 131 0.13 -2.92 -12.43
N LEU A 132 -0.84 -2.65 -11.56
CA LEU A 132 -1.19 -1.29 -11.15
C LEU A 132 -0.02 -0.59 -10.46
N GLN A 133 0.70 -1.28 -9.58
CA GLN A 133 1.89 -0.73 -8.92
C GLN A 133 3.03 -0.42 -9.89
N TYR A 134 3.31 -1.29 -10.87
CA TYR A 134 4.31 -0.98 -11.90
C TYR A 134 3.89 0.20 -12.78
N ARG A 135 2.59 0.38 -13.05
CA ARG A 135 2.09 1.59 -13.71
C ARG A 135 2.32 2.83 -12.85
N SER A 136 2.15 2.74 -11.52
CA SER A 136 2.49 3.82 -10.60
C SER A 136 3.99 4.15 -10.61
N VAL A 137 4.88 3.16 -10.80
CA VAL A 137 6.32 3.41 -10.99
C VAL A 137 6.55 4.33 -12.20
N MET A 138 5.95 4.01 -13.35
CA MET A 138 6.06 4.83 -14.58
C MET A 138 5.43 6.21 -14.40
N ALA A 139 4.31 6.30 -13.69
CA ALA A 139 3.64 7.56 -13.42
C ALA A 139 4.47 8.47 -12.50
N ALA A 140 5.11 7.89 -11.48
CA ALA A 140 6.08 8.60 -10.64
C ALA A 140 7.30 9.07 -11.44
N ASP A 141 7.82 8.22 -12.34
CA ASP A 141 8.97 8.55 -13.17
C ASP A 141 8.65 9.67 -14.17
N SER A 142 7.44 9.73 -14.69
CA SER A 142 7.00 10.85 -15.56
C SER A 142 7.04 12.23 -14.87
N VAL A 143 7.12 12.26 -13.53
CA VAL A 143 7.18 13.49 -12.72
C VAL A 143 8.60 13.74 -12.21
N LEU A 144 9.28 12.69 -11.73
CA LEU A 144 10.58 12.83 -11.07
C LEU A 144 11.77 12.61 -12.01
N ASP A 145 11.59 11.89 -13.11
CA ASP A 145 12.61 11.58 -14.13
C ASP A 145 13.89 10.99 -13.50
N THR A 146 13.74 9.85 -12.81
CA THR A 146 14.83 9.26 -11.99
C THR A 146 15.23 7.85 -12.40
N LEU A 147 14.41 7.16 -13.19
CA LEU A 147 14.80 5.87 -13.75
C LEU A 147 15.83 6.06 -14.86
N SER A 148 16.82 5.19 -14.90
CA SER A 148 17.62 5.01 -16.11
C SER A 148 16.79 4.35 -17.21
N GLU A 149 17.20 4.54 -18.47
CA GLU A 149 16.58 3.87 -19.63
C GLU A 149 16.47 2.35 -19.45
N ARG A 150 17.49 1.74 -18.81
CA ARG A 150 17.48 0.30 -18.52
C ARG A 150 16.38 -0.07 -17.52
N GLU A 151 16.23 0.70 -16.45
CA GLU A 151 15.21 0.43 -15.43
C GLU A 151 13.81 0.66 -16.01
N LYS A 152 13.64 1.73 -16.81
CA LYS A 152 12.39 2.01 -17.52
C LYS A 152 11.98 0.87 -18.45
N MET A 153 12.89 0.39 -19.31
CA MET A 153 12.63 -0.77 -20.16
C MET A 153 12.25 -2.02 -19.36
N GLN A 154 12.86 -2.23 -18.18
CA GLN A 154 12.51 -3.35 -17.31
C GLN A 154 11.09 -3.22 -16.73
N VAL A 155 10.70 -2.02 -16.27
CA VAL A 155 9.35 -1.76 -15.77
C VAL A 155 8.32 -1.92 -16.88
N GLU A 156 8.58 -1.42 -18.07
CA GLU A 156 7.72 -1.59 -19.26
C GLU A 156 7.56 -3.07 -19.64
N ALA A 157 8.65 -3.85 -19.62
CA ALA A 157 8.59 -5.29 -19.86
C ALA A 157 7.74 -6.02 -18.80
N ASN A 158 7.84 -5.63 -17.53
CA ASN A 158 7.04 -6.18 -16.44
C ASN A 158 5.55 -5.85 -16.63
N ILE A 159 5.21 -4.61 -16.98
CA ILE A 159 3.84 -4.18 -17.31
C ILE A 159 3.29 -4.99 -18.48
N ALA A 160 4.07 -5.14 -19.55
CA ALA A 160 3.66 -5.86 -20.75
C ALA A 160 3.36 -7.33 -20.46
N CYS A 161 4.25 -8.03 -19.74
CA CYS A 161 4.05 -9.45 -19.46
C CYS A 161 2.90 -9.70 -18.47
N LEU A 162 2.71 -8.85 -17.46
CA LEU A 162 1.55 -8.93 -16.57
C LEU A 162 0.23 -8.66 -17.32
N SER A 163 0.22 -7.66 -18.20
CA SER A 163 -0.96 -7.35 -19.03
C SER A 163 -1.30 -8.52 -19.96
N ASP A 164 -0.29 -9.17 -20.55
CA ASP A 164 -0.48 -10.33 -21.39
C ASP A 164 -1.04 -11.53 -20.61
N TYR A 165 -0.51 -11.80 -19.42
CA TYR A 165 -1.07 -12.82 -18.53
C TYR A 165 -2.53 -12.54 -18.16
N LEU A 166 -2.88 -11.33 -17.75
CA LEU A 166 -4.26 -11.02 -17.33
C LEU A 166 -5.27 -11.17 -18.48
N ARG A 167 -4.79 -11.03 -19.73
CA ARG A 167 -5.58 -11.25 -20.94
C ARG A 167 -5.69 -12.73 -21.33
N THR A 168 -4.59 -13.49 -21.27
CA THR A 168 -4.50 -14.85 -21.83
C THR A 168 -4.59 -15.96 -20.80
N ARG A 169 -4.36 -15.64 -19.52
CA ARG A 169 -4.14 -16.56 -18.40
C ARG A 169 -2.99 -17.55 -18.62
N GLN A 170 -2.07 -17.21 -19.53
CA GLN A 170 -0.84 -17.97 -19.78
C GLN A 170 0.34 -17.20 -19.19
N ILE A 171 1.21 -17.89 -18.44
CA ILE A 171 2.38 -17.28 -17.81
C ILE A 171 3.43 -17.05 -18.91
N PRO A 172 3.80 -15.80 -19.24
CA PRO A 172 4.79 -15.56 -20.28
C PRO A 172 6.19 -15.99 -19.81
N ALA A 173 6.98 -16.55 -20.72
CA ALA A 173 8.37 -16.90 -20.45
C ALA A 173 9.20 -15.64 -20.14
N GLY A 174 10.03 -15.71 -19.09
CA GLY A 174 10.87 -14.60 -18.65
C GLY A 174 10.10 -13.43 -18.01
N CYS A 175 8.83 -13.61 -17.62
CA CYS A 175 8.10 -12.59 -16.89
C CYS A 175 8.60 -12.51 -15.43
N GLN A 176 9.52 -11.58 -15.18
CA GLN A 176 10.17 -11.40 -13.89
C GLN A 176 9.20 -11.27 -12.69
N PRO A 177 8.04 -10.58 -12.79
CA PRO A 177 7.04 -10.56 -11.72
C PRO A 177 6.56 -11.96 -11.30
N PHE A 178 6.36 -12.87 -12.26
CA PHE A 178 6.01 -14.26 -11.95
C PHE A 178 7.16 -15.02 -11.29
N GLU A 179 8.40 -14.77 -11.70
CA GLU A 179 9.58 -15.36 -11.05
C GLU A 179 9.71 -14.91 -9.58
N TYR A 180 9.44 -13.63 -9.30
CA TYR A 180 9.39 -13.11 -7.93
C TYR A 180 8.26 -13.75 -7.13
N TYR A 181 7.12 -13.94 -7.77
CA TYR A 181 5.99 -14.66 -7.22
C TYR A 181 6.28 -16.17 -7.09
N GLY A 182 7.36 -16.70 -7.65
CA GLY A 182 7.73 -18.12 -7.55
C GLY A 182 6.96 -19.06 -8.48
N MET A 183 6.45 -18.54 -9.59
CA MET A 183 5.82 -19.31 -10.66
C MET A 183 6.62 -19.22 -11.95
N ARG A 184 6.51 -20.25 -12.79
CA ARG A 184 7.15 -20.33 -14.11
C ARG A 184 6.14 -20.90 -15.12
N PRO A 185 6.32 -20.63 -16.42
CA PRO A 185 5.52 -21.25 -17.48
C PRO A 185 5.54 -22.79 -17.43
#